data_AF-A0A2V8JUJ3-F1
#
_entry.id   AF-A0A2V8JUJ3-F1
#
_cell.length_a   1.000
_cell.length_b   1.000
_cell.length_c   1.000
_cell.angle_alpha   90.00
_cell.angle_beta   90.00
_cell.angle_gamma   90.00
#
_symmetry.space_group_name_H-M   'P 1'
#
loop_
_entity.id
_entity.type
_entity.pdbx_description
1 polymer ?
#
loop_
_entity_poly.entity_id
_entity_poly.type
_entity_poly.pdbx_seq_one_letter_code
_entity_poly.pdbx_strand_id
1 'polypeptide(L)'
;MNTSQTPTCGQHRVPKEWRQTTFEYQEDGVSIRVPGVHAWVCPLDNEASFTSETVDELIVTVRELIGPAKRARARHSLVTEYIVKTG
;
A
#
# COMPACT_ATOMS: atom_id res chain seq x y z
N MET A 1 -7.39 -26.77 12.37
CA MET A 1 -8.12 -25.50 12.53
C MET A 1 -7.12 -24.50 13.10
N ASN A 2 -6.57 -23.62 12.26
CA ASN A 2 -5.57 -22.65 12.71
C ASN A 2 -6.32 -21.49 13.37
N THR A 3 -6.22 -21.35 14.68
CA THR A 3 -6.87 -20.27 15.43
C THR A 3 -6.14 -18.97 15.13
N SER A 4 -6.47 -18.34 14.01
CA SER A 4 -6.02 -16.98 13.68
C SER A 4 -6.64 -16.04 14.71
N GLN A 5 -5.91 -15.80 15.80
CA GLN A 5 -6.28 -14.79 16.79
C GLN A 5 -6.39 -13.44 16.08
N THR A 6 -7.53 -12.77 16.27
CA THR A 6 -7.71 -11.39 15.82
C THR A 6 -6.60 -10.52 16.41
N PRO A 7 -5.79 -9.84 15.58
CA PRO A 7 -4.75 -8.96 16.07
C PRO A 7 -5.35 -7.84 16.92
N THR A 8 -4.62 -7.45 17.94
CA THR A 8 -4.97 -6.32 18.79
C THR A 8 -4.20 -5.09 18.33
N CYS A 9 -4.84 -3.92 18.29
CA CYS A 9 -4.17 -2.65 18.03
C CYS A 9 -3.12 -2.38 19.13
N GLY A 10 -1.89 -2.02 18.73
CA GLY A 10 -0.79 -1.83 19.68
C GLY A 10 -1.01 -0.64 20.61
N GLN A 11 -1.65 0.42 20.12
CA GLN A 11 -1.91 1.63 20.87
C GLN A 11 -3.18 1.54 21.74
N HIS A 12 -4.29 1.13 21.14
CA HIS A 12 -5.61 1.19 21.78
C HIS A 12 -5.98 -0.07 22.55
N ARG A 13 -5.25 -1.18 22.34
CA ARG A 13 -5.53 -2.51 22.94
C ARG A 13 -6.93 -3.06 22.65
N VAL A 14 -7.55 -2.60 21.56
CA VAL A 14 -8.83 -3.12 21.06
C VAL A 14 -8.60 -4.13 19.93
N PRO A 15 -9.49 -5.13 19.77
CA PRO A 15 -9.42 -6.05 18.63
C PRO A 15 -9.61 -5.27 17.33
N LYS A 16 -8.80 -5.61 16.32
CA LYS A 16 -8.94 -5.06 14.98
C LYS A 16 -10.11 -5.70 14.24
N GLU A 17 -10.64 -5.00 13.25
CA GLU A 17 -11.73 -5.47 12.39
C GLU A 17 -11.20 -5.89 11.02
N TRP A 18 -11.71 -7.00 10.48
CA TRP A 18 -11.36 -7.41 9.12
C TRP A 18 -12.12 -6.55 8.09
N ARG A 19 -11.40 -5.67 7.39
CA ARG A 19 -11.99 -4.77 6.40
C ARG A 19 -11.00 -4.39 5.30
N GLN A 20 -11.52 -3.79 4.23
CA GLN A 20 -10.69 -3.22 3.17
C GLN A 20 -10.07 -1.91 3.63
N THR A 21 -8.81 -1.71 3.23
CA THR A 21 -8.06 -0.47 3.43
C THR A 21 -7.23 -0.16 2.19
N THR A 22 -6.57 1.00 2.18
CA THR A 22 -5.57 1.36 1.18
C THR A 22 -4.20 1.16 1.79
N PHE A 23 -3.38 0.31 1.16
CA PHE A 23 -1.97 0.22 1.48
C PHE A 23 -1.22 1.40 0.84
N GLU A 24 -0.38 2.07 1.61
CA GLU A 24 0.42 3.20 1.14
C GLU A 24 1.90 2.93 1.40
N TYR A 25 2.70 3.11 0.36
CA TYR A 25 4.16 3.02 0.42
C TYR A 25 4.76 4.32 -0.12
N GLN A 26 5.73 4.87 0.59
CA GLN A 26 6.43 6.09 0.19
C GLN A 26 7.93 5.91 0.29
N GLU A 27 8.63 6.19 -0.81
CA GLU A 27 10.08 6.12 -0.88
C GLU A 27 10.58 7.11 -1.93
N ASP A 28 11.62 7.89 -1.61
CA ASP A 28 12.27 8.86 -2.51
C ASP A 28 11.28 9.77 -3.27
N GLY A 29 10.27 10.31 -2.58
CA GLY A 29 9.28 11.21 -3.17
C GLY A 29 8.32 10.55 -4.17
N VAL A 30 8.29 9.21 -4.24
CA VAL A 30 7.28 8.44 -4.94
C VAL A 30 6.32 7.86 -3.93
N SER A 31 5.01 7.97 -4.21
CA SER A 31 3.96 7.32 -3.42
C SER A 31 3.26 6.27 -4.27
N ILE A 32 3.16 5.05 -3.73
CA ILE A 32 2.36 3.95 -4.28
C ILE A 32 1.17 3.75 -3.34
N ARG A 33 -0.04 3.73 -3.91
CA ARG A 33 -1.29 3.48 -3.18
C ARG A 33 -2.01 2.31 -3.80
N VAL A 34 -2.25 1.26 -3.03
CA VAL A 34 -2.96 0.05 -3.44
C VAL A 34 -4.29 0.00 -2.69
N PRO A 35 -5.41 0.40 -3.32
CA PRO A 35 -6.72 0.38 -2.68
C PRO A 35 -7.30 -1.04 -2.62
N GLY A 36 -8.28 -1.26 -1.73
CA GLY A 36 -9.08 -2.49 -1.69
C GLY A 36 -8.40 -3.70 -1.04
N VAL A 37 -7.27 -3.49 -0.37
CA VAL A 37 -6.50 -4.55 0.30
C VAL A 37 -7.20 -4.93 1.59
N HIS A 38 -7.44 -6.22 1.81
CA HIS A 38 -8.02 -6.70 3.06
C HIS A 38 -6.97 -6.78 4.16
N ALA A 39 -7.32 -6.27 5.34
CA ALA A 39 -6.45 -6.28 6.51
C ALA A 39 -7.26 -6.29 7.81
N TRP A 40 -6.60 -6.61 8.90
CA TRP A 40 -7.09 -6.30 10.24
C TRP A 40 -6.80 -4.85 10.54
N VAL A 41 -7.83 -4.01 10.66
CA VAL A 41 -7.70 -2.56 10.82
C VAL A 41 -8.26 -2.14 12.17
N CYS A 42 -7.51 -1.32 12.91
CA CYS A 42 -8.00 -0.71 14.13
C CYS A 42 -9.17 0.24 13.81
N PRO A 43 -10.32 0.13 14.51
CA PRO A 43 -11.47 0.99 14.25
C PRO A 43 -11.25 2.45 14.66
N LEU A 44 -10.23 2.75 15.49
CA LEU A 44 -10.01 4.07 16.06
C LEU A 44 -9.02 4.94 15.25
N ASP A 45 -7.93 4.35 14.76
CA ASP A 45 -6.82 5.08 14.12
C ASP A 45 -6.39 4.51 12.75
N ASN A 46 -7.07 3.47 12.26
CA ASN A 46 -6.74 2.75 11.04
C ASN A 46 -5.39 1.99 11.05
N GLU A 47 -4.81 1.70 12.22
CA GLU A 47 -3.62 0.84 12.30
C GLU A 47 -3.90 -0.54 11.67
N ALA A 48 -3.29 -0.84 10.53
CA ALA A 48 -3.52 -2.07 9.77
C ALA A 48 -2.49 -3.16 10.09
N SER A 49 -2.95 -4.41 10.13
CA SER A 49 -2.13 -5.62 10.16
C SER A 49 -2.54 -6.53 9.01
N PHE A 50 -1.57 -6.90 8.19
CA PHE A 50 -1.77 -7.72 7.01
C PHE A 50 -1.34 -9.18 7.29
N THR A 51 -1.89 -10.12 6.52
CA THR A 51 -1.40 -11.51 6.54
C THR A 51 -0.07 -11.60 5.80
N SER A 52 0.73 -12.63 6.06
CA SER A 52 2.00 -12.83 5.35
C SER A 52 1.81 -12.93 3.84
N GLU A 53 0.78 -13.64 3.38
CA GLU A 53 0.42 -13.76 1.96
C GLU A 53 0.14 -12.40 1.32
N THR A 54 -0.68 -11.56 1.96
CA THR A 54 -0.95 -10.20 1.46
C THR A 54 0.31 -9.33 1.47
N VAL A 55 1.17 -9.46 2.48
CA VAL A 55 2.44 -8.72 2.52
C VAL A 55 3.35 -9.13 1.37
N ASP A 56 3.46 -10.42 1.06
CA ASP A 56 4.27 -10.92 -0.05
C ASP A 56 3.80 -10.36 -1.39
N GLU A 57 2.49 -10.36 -1.65
CA GLU A 57 1.89 -9.74 -2.84
C GLU A 57 2.15 -8.22 -2.93
N LEU A 58 2.01 -7.52 -1.80
CA LEU A 58 2.29 -6.08 -1.72
C LEU A 58 3.76 -5.77 -1.98
N ILE A 59 4.69 -6.59 -1.49
CA ILE A 59 6.13 -6.44 -1.74
C ILE A 59 6.43 -6.58 -3.24
N VAL A 60 5.85 -7.59 -3.89
CA VAL A 60 5.99 -7.77 -5.35
C VAL A 60 5.45 -6.54 -6.09
N THR A 61 4.24 -6.11 -5.76
CA THR A 61 3.58 -4.93 -6.34
C THR A 61 4.44 -3.67 -6.18
N VAL A 62 4.96 -3.42 -4.97
CA VAL A 62 5.81 -2.26 -4.70
C VAL A 62 7.09 -2.33 -5.53
N ARG A 63 7.77 -3.49 -5.59
CA ARG A 63 9.01 -3.66 -6.37
C ARG A 63 8.80 -3.41 -7.86
N GLU A 64 7.68 -3.87 -8.41
CA GLU A 64 7.33 -3.67 -9.81
C GLU A 64 7.04 -2.21 -10.15
N LEU A 65 6.43 -1.45 -9.23
CA LEU A 65 6.03 -0.07 -9.47
C LEU A 65 7.11 0.95 -9.11
N ILE A 66 7.89 0.72 -8.05
CA ILE A 66 8.81 1.72 -7.51
C ILE A 66 9.96 2.01 -8.48
N GLY A 67 10.51 0.98 -9.13
CA GLY A 67 11.62 1.13 -10.08
C GLY A 67 11.23 2.01 -11.28
N PRO A 68 10.15 1.69 -12.02
CA PRO A 68 9.64 2.53 -13.09
C PRO A 68 9.25 3.93 -12.63
N ALA A 69 8.60 4.07 -11.47
CA ALA A 69 8.16 5.36 -10.95
C ALA A 69 9.35 6.27 -10.60
N LYS A 70 10.40 5.74 -9.96
CA LYS A 70 11.65 6.48 -9.71
C LYS A 70 12.33 6.90 -11.01
N ARG A 71 12.40 6.00 -12.01
CA ARG A 71 12.95 6.34 -13.33
C ARG A 71 12.13 7.43 -14.03
N ALA A 72 10.81 7.35 -13.97
CA ALA A 72 9.92 8.39 -14.51
C ALA A 72 10.16 9.73 -13.78
N ARG A 73 10.16 9.74 -12.45
CA ARG A 73 10.46 10.95 -11.66
C ARG A 73 11.83 11.56 -12.02
N ALA A 74 12.87 10.74 -12.14
CA ALA A 74 14.21 11.21 -12.53
C ALA A 74 14.21 11.84 -13.95
N ARG A 75 13.50 11.22 -14.91
CA ARG A 75 13.33 11.76 -16.27
C ARG A 75 12.50 13.05 -16.29
N HIS A 76 11.46 13.15 -15.47
CA HIS A 76 10.55 14.29 -15.39
C HIS A 76 11.05 15.43 -14.47
N SER A 77 12.30 15.37 -13.98
CA SER A 77 12.96 16.54 -13.35
C SER A 77 13.15 17.71 -14.32
N LEU A 78 12.97 17.46 -15.62
CA LEU A 78 12.76 18.47 -16.66
C LEU A 78 11.32 18.31 -17.17
N VAL A 79 10.50 19.33 -16.93
CA VAL A 79 9.10 19.43 -17.38
C VAL A 79 8.99 18.99 -18.85
N THR A 80 8.48 17.78 -19.10
CA THR A 80 8.21 17.30 -20.46
C THR A 80 6.72 16.96 -20.52
N GLU A 81 5.99 17.85 -21.17
CA GLU A 81 4.58 17.67 -21.50
C GLU A 81 4.48 16.76 -22.73
N TYR A 82 3.72 15.67 -22.62
CA TYR A 82 3.46 14.78 -23.74
C TYR A 82 2.03 15.02 -24.24
N ILE A 83 1.89 15.69 -25.38
CA ILE A 83 0.60 15.86 -26.06
C ILE A 83 0.37 14.65 -26.96
N VAL A 84 -0.56 13.77 -26.59
CA VAL A 84 -1.01 12.66 -27.43
C VAL A 84 -2.30 13.07 -28.12
N LYS A 85 -2.29 13.11 -29.45
CA LYS A 85 -3.50 13.22 -30.28
C LYS A 85 -3.89 11.84 -30.78
N THR A 86 -5.11 11.42 -30.46
CA THR A 86 -5.75 10.27 -31.11
C THR A 86 -6.51 10.78 -32.33
N GLY A 87 -6.20 10.22 -33.50
CA GLY A 87 -7.00 10.37 -34.72
C GLY A 87 -8.13 9.35 -34.77
#